data_AF-A0A962YR85-F1
#
_entry.id   AF-A0A962YR85-F1
#
_cell.length_a   1.000
_cell.length_b   1.000
_cell.length_c   1.000
_cell.angle_alpha   90.00
_cell.angle_beta   90.00
_cell.angle_gamma   90.00
#
_symmetry.space_group_name_H-M   'P 1'
#
loop_
_entity.id
_entity.type
_entity.pdbx_description
1 polymer ?
#
loop_
_entity_poly.entity_id
_entity_poly.type
_entity_poly.pdbx_seq_one_letter_code
_entity_poly.pdbx_strand_id
1 'polypeptide(L)'
;LEELNEAALAVLCHGEAAPLRLIEEQLTIGERLGEVPDRTPMLPLQQDMQRQQKRLRLPPEAGQRLLELDLRKPNDLDRSQLLHRLNLLGIPWGRAERASGKGTFKEHWRLQWQPELAVAVIEANLWGNTVLDAATARARDLAQHGEQLRPLTDLVEQTLLAELPDAIGQVMDRLQNVAALTSDIPHLMDSLPALARVLRYGNVRRTDAGLVGHVVDGLITRVAIGLPSACGSLDDEAAAAMFDKVRVMNAAIGVLQNPEQAAIWRDALAKLADQAGLHGLLAGYACRLLFEQGVLPPPETARRMGLALSPAGEPAQAAAWLEGFLHGSGLLLLHNEALWGILDAWVDGLPGEAFTQLLPLLRRTFASFPAPERRQIGERVRHGGAARTAIAAETEVDAARADRVLPVVARLLGMV
;
A
#
# COMPACT_ATOMS: atom_id res chain seq x y z
N LEU A 1 26.63 37.53 -22.24
CA LEU A 1 25.68 37.36 -21.10
C LEU A 1 26.43 37.09 -19.81
N GLU A 2 27.44 36.20 -19.79
CA GLU A 2 28.26 35.92 -18.59
C GLU A 2 28.89 37.16 -17.93
N GLU A 3 29.59 38.02 -18.69
CA GLU A 3 30.21 39.23 -18.12
C GLU A 3 29.18 40.22 -17.51
N LEU A 4 27.97 40.28 -18.08
CA LEU A 4 26.86 41.09 -17.57
C LEU A 4 26.26 40.46 -16.30
N ASN A 5 26.19 39.13 -16.23
CA ASN A 5 25.72 38.40 -15.06
C ASN A 5 26.71 38.51 -13.89
N GLU A 6 28.02 38.47 -14.14
CA GLU A 6 29.05 38.70 -13.12
C GLU A 6 28.99 40.14 -12.57
N ALA A 7 28.84 41.14 -13.44
CA ALA A 7 28.67 42.52 -13.02
C ALA A 7 27.36 42.71 -12.21
N ALA A 8 26.26 42.09 -12.62
CA ALA A 8 25.00 42.12 -11.89
C ALA A 8 25.08 41.40 -10.54
N LEU A 9 25.78 40.25 -10.46
CA LEU A 9 26.02 39.54 -9.22
C LEU A 9 26.75 40.43 -8.21
N ALA A 10 27.83 41.08 -8.65
CA ALA A 10 28.67 41.92 -7.80
C ALA A 10 27.97 43.23 -7.37
N VAL A 11 27.27 43.89 -8.29
CA VAL A 11 26.73 45.24 -8.07
C VAL A 11 25.28 45.23 -7.56
N LEU A 12 24.42 44.36 -8.11
CA LEU A 12 22.97 44.35 -7.84
C LEU A 12 22.57 43.29 -6.81
N CYS A 13 23.29 42.17 -6.75
CA CYS A 13 23.00 41.07 -5.83
C CYS A 13 24.02 40.95 -4.68
N HIS A 14 24.96 41.89 -4.57
CA HIS A 14 25.99 41.96 -3.50
C HIS A 14 26.81 40.66 -3.33
N GLY A 15 27.05 39.93 -4.41
CA GLY A 15 27.79 38.66 -4.42
C GLY A 15 26.95 37.44 -4.05
N GLU A 16 25.66 37.60 -3.74
CA GLU A 16 24.75 36.48 -3.49
C GLU A 16 24.14 35.98 -4.81
N ALA A 17 24.26 34.68 -5.08
CA ALA A 17 23.75 34.07 -6.30
C ALA A 17 22.23 33.83 -6.29
N ALA A 18 21.59 33.80 -5.11
CA ALA A 18 20.16 33.49 -5.00
C ALA A 18 19.25 34.58 -5.62
N PRO A 19 19.46 35.89 -5.38
CA PRO A 19 18.71 36.95 -6.05
C PRO A 19 18.94 36.99 -7.57
N LEU A 20 20.18 36.71 -8.00
CA LEU A 20 20.51 36.66 -9.43
C LEU A 20 19.80 35.50 -10.14
N ARG A 21 19.70 34.33 -9.51
CA ARG A 21 18.93 33.20 -10.05
C ARG A 21 17.44 33.53 -10.19
N LEU A 22 16.85 34.21 -9.22
CA LEU A 22 15.45 34.64 -9.31
C LEU A 22 15.24 35.61 -10.50
N ILE A 23 16.17 36.53 -10.70
CA ILE A 23 16.17 37.47 -11.84
C ILE A 23 16.36 36.72 -13.16
N GLU A 24 17.29 35.76 -13.22
CA GLU A 24 17.55 34.93 -14.39
C GLU A 24 16.31 34.10 -14.77
N GLU A 25 15.66 33.48 -13.78
CA GLU A 25 14.40 32.74 -13.93
C GLU A 25 13.27 33.63 -14.45
N GLN A 26 13.09 34.84 -13.88
CA GLN A 26 11.96 35.70 -14.26
C GLN A 26 12.17 36.52 -15.53
N LEU A 27 13.38 37.03 -15.78
CA LEU A 27 13.66 38.00 -16.86
C LEU A 27 14.38 37.39 -18.05
N THR A 28 15.19 36.34 -17.85
CA THR A 28 16.00 35.76 -18.94
C THR A 28 15.34 34.50 -19.51
N ILE A 29 14.84 33.62 -18.64
CA ILE A 29 14.08 32.42 -19.04
C ILE A 29 12.62 32.80 -19.31
N GLY A 30 11.97 33.47 -18.34
CA GLY A 30 10.59 33.94 -18.44
C GLY A 30 9.56 32.80 -18.42
N GLU A 31 8.38 33.05 -17.88
CA GLU A 31 7.29 32.05 -17.79
C GLU A 31 6.32 32.11 -18.99
N ARG A 32 6.57 32.99 -19.97
CA ARG A 32 5.67 33.19 -21.11
C ARG A 32 5.85 32.06 -22.13
N LEU A 33 4.88 31.16 -22.15
CA LEU A 33 4.73 30.21 -23.26
C LEU A 33 4.36 30.94 -24.54
N GLY A 34 5.04 30.62 -25.64
CA GLY A 34 4.66 31.10 -26.97
C GLY A 34 3.35 30.48 -27.44
N GLU A 35 2.54 31.25 -28.16
CA GLU A 35 1.29 30.76 -28.78
C GLU A 35 1.52 30.37 -30.24
N VAL A 36 1.06 29.18 -30.62
CA VAL A 36 1.04 28.74 -32.02
C VAL A 36 -0.26 29.22 -32.67
N PRO A 37 -0.23 29.94 -33.80
CA PRO A 37 -1.44 30.40 -34.47
C PRO A 37 -2.36 29.25 -34.91
N ASP A 38 -3.68 29.45 -34.81
CA ASP A 38 -4.72 28.45 -35.16
C ASP A 38 -4.64 27.92 -36.61
N ARG A 39 -3.95 28.65 -37.50
CA ARG A 39 -3.76 28.29 -38.92
C ARG A 39 -2.62 27.31 -39.16
N THR A 40 -1.84 26.99 -38.14
CA THR A 40 -0.72 26.04 -38.24
C THR A 40 -1.28 24.62 -38.37
N PRO A 41 -0.89 23.82 -39.38
CA PRO A 41 -1.32 22.43 -39.48
C PRO A 41 -0.84 21.66 -38.26
N MET A 42 -1.78 21.25 -37.42
CA MET A 42 -1.54 20.46 -36.20
C MET A 42 -1.87 19.00 -36.43
N LEU A 43 -1.10 18.11 -35.80
CA LEU A 43 -1.39 16.67 -35.81
C LEU A 43 -2.72 16.37 -35.09
N PRO A 44 -3.44 15.30 -35.45
CA PRO A 44 -4.74 14.96 -34.85
C PRO A 44 -4.70 14.89 -33.32
N LEU A 45 -3.69 14.22 -32.74
CA LEU A 45 -3.57 14.09 -31.29
C LEU A 45 -3.35 15.44 -30.60
N GLN A 46 -2.58 16.35 -31.23
CA GLN A 46 -2.35 17.69 -30.71
C GLN A 46 -3.66 18.51 -30.70
N GLN A 47 -4.49 18.38 -31.73
CA GLN A 47 -5.80 19.03 -31.79
C GLN A 47 -6.76 18.48 -30.72
N ASP A 48 -6.76 17.16 -30.50
CA ASP A 48 -7.56 16.54 -29.44
C ASP A 48 -7.09 17.00 -28.05
N MET A 49 -5.78 17.04 -27.82
CA MET A 49 -5.20 17.54 -26.57
C MET A 49 -5.64 18.98 -26.26
N GLN A 50 -5.54 19.89 -27.23
CA GLN A 50 -6.03 21.27 -27.06
C GLN A 50 -7.55 21.34 -26.80
N ARG A 51 -8.32 20.46 -27.44
CA ARG A 51 -9.78 20.35 -27.20
C ARG A 51 -10.06 19.91 -25.76
N GLN A 52 -9.34 18.92 -25.25
CA GLN A 52 -9.48 18.45 -23.86
C GLN A 52 -9.05 19.53 -22.85
N GLN A 53 -7.93 20.23 -23.10
CA GLN A 53 -7.48 21.36 -22.27
C GLN A 53 -8.55 22.45 -22.16
N LYS A 54 -9.15 22.87 -23.29
CA LYS A 54 -10.24 23.85 -23.34
C LYS A 54 -11.50 23.33 -22.63
N ARG A 55 -11.92 22.09 -22.89
CA ARG A 55 -13.11 21.46 -22.29
C ARG A 55 -13.00 21.37 -20.77
N LEU A 56 -11.86 20.94 -20.26
CA LEU A 56 -11.61 20.71 -18.83
C LEU A 56 -11.11 21.94 -18.09
N ARG A 57 -10.95 23.08 -18.79
CA ARG A 57 -10.40 24.33 -18.27
C ARG A 57 -9.05 24.11 -17.56
N LEU A 58 -8.19 23.33 -18.21
CA LEU A 58 -6.82 23.05 -17.81
C LEU A 58 -5.89 23.67 -18.86
N PRO A 59 -5.54 24.96 -18.75
CA PRO A 59 -4.59 25.58 -19.67
C PRO A 59 -3.16 25.09 -19.38
N PRO A 60 -2.29 25.00 -20.41
CA PRO A 60 -0.86 24.73 -20.21
C PRO A 60 -0.19 25.97 -19.61
N GLU A 61 0.19 25.89 -18.34
CA GLU A 61 0.87 26.95 -17.59
C GLU A 61 2.32 26.52 -17.31
N ALA A 62 3.29 27.41 -17.56
CA ALA A 62 4.70 27.14 -17.26
C ALA A 62 5.01 27.15 -15.75
N GLY A 63 4.26 27.96 -15.00
CA GLY A 63 4.31 28.01 -13.55
C GLY A 63 3.79 26.72 -12.91
N GLN A 64 4.32 26.38 -11.75
CA GLN A 64 3.84 25.23 -10.99
C GLN A 64 2.47 25.51 -10.40
N ARG A 65 1.52 24.61 -10.68
CA ARG A 65 0.14 24.70 -10.18
C ARG A 65 -0.21 23.46 -9.38
N LEU A 66 -0.65 23.65 -8.14
CA LEU A 66 -1.26 22.60 -7.33
C LEU A 66 -2.75 22.50 -7.64
N LEU A 67 -3.21 21.30 -7.95
CA LEU A 67 -4.58 20.99 -8.32
C LEU A 67 -5.13 19.91 -7.39
N GLU A 68 -6.13 20.26 -6.60
CA GLU A 68 -6.91 19.31 -5.80
C GLU A 68 -8.16 18.90 -6.59
N LEU A 69 -8.33 17.59 -6.81
CA LEU A 69 -9.45 17.00 -7.54
C LEU A 69 -10.33 16.20 -6.58
N ASP A 70 -11.65 16.42 -6.64
CA ASP A 70 -12.64 15.57 -5.98
C ASP A 70 -13.27 14.63 -7.01
N LEU A 71 -12.90 13.35 -6.97
CA LEU A 71 -13.28 12.34 -7.96
C LEU A 71 -14.80 12.06 -8.02
N ARG A 72 -15.57 12.59 -7.08
CA ARG A 72 -17.05 12.53 -7.10
C ARG A 72 -17.66 13.56 -8.05
N LYS A 73 -16.89 14.57 -8.45
CA LYS A 73 -17.32 15.59 -9.42
C LYS A 73 -16.93 15.14 -10.83
N PRO A 74 -17.88 15.04 -11.78
CA PRO A 74 -17.58 14.53 -13.13
C PRO A 74 -16.44 15.25 -13.84
N ASN A 75 -16.37 16.58 -13.73
CA ASN A 75 -15.30 17.34 -14.39
C ASN A 75 -13.92 17.12 -13.74
N ASP A 76 -13.85 16.86 -12.44
CA ASP A 76 -12.58 16.58 -11.76
C ASP A 76 -12.13 15.13 -12.00
N LEU A 77 -13.08 14.20 -12.13
CA LEU A 77 -12.82 12.85 -12.61
C LEU A 77 -12.23 12.87 -14.03
N ASP A 78 -12.84 13.61 -14.97
CA ASP A 78 -12.31 13.74 -16.33
C ASP A 78 -10.90 14.35 -16.36
N ARG A 79 -10.59 15.29 -15.46
CA ARG A 79 -9.25 15.87 -15.31
C ARG A 79 -8.24 14.84 -14.84
N SER A 80 -8.59 14.06 -13.81
CA SER A 80 -7.75 12.96 -13.30
C SER A 80 -7.46 11.94 -14.40
N GLN A 81 -8.49 11.48 -15.11
CA GLN A 81 -8.35 10.53 -16.21
C GLN A 81 -7.46 11.07 -17.33
N LEU A 82 -7.60 12.34 -17.73
CA LEU A 82 -6.73 12.95 -18.72
C LEU A 82 -5.26 12.91 -18.28
N LEU A 83 -4.96 13.31 -17.05
CA LEU A 83 -3.60 13.32 -16.52
C LEU A 83 -3.00 11.91 -16.44
N HIS A 84 -3.79 10.91 -16.05
CA HIS A 84 -3.37 9.51 -16.06
C HIS A 84 -3.10 8.98 -17.48
N ARG A 85 -3.95 9.30 -18.46
CA ARG A 85 -3.73 8.95 -19.87
C ARG A 85 -2.44 9.56 -20.42
N LEU A 86 -2.17 10.82 -20.10
CA LEU A 86 -0.95 11.50 -20.52
C LEU A 86 0.30 10.90 -19.87
N ASN A 87 0.25 10.58 -18.58
CA ASN A 87 1.37 9.90 -17.91
C ASN A 87 1.67 8.53 -18.54
N LEU A 88 0.65 7.77 -18.92
CA LEU A 88 0.81 6.48 -19.61
C LEU A 88 1.47 6.65 -20.99
N LEU A 89 1.19 7.75 -21.69
CA LEU A 89 1.81 8.12 -22.96
C LEU A 89 3.25 8.65 -22.81
N GLY A 90 3.78 8.76 -21.59
CA GLY A 90 5.08 9.37 -21.34
C GLY A 90 5.07 10.89 -21.44
N ILE A 91 3.91 11.53 -21.22
CA ILE A 91 3.71 12.98 -21.22
C ILE A 91 3.44 13.43 -19.77
N PRO A 92 4.49 13.65 -18.94
CA PRO A 92 4.36 13.90 -17.50
C PRO A 92 3.93 15.33 -17.17
N TRP A 93 2.79 15.78 -17.72
CA TRP A 93 2.26 17.12 -17.44
C TRP A 93 1.85 17.29 -15.98
N GLY A 94 1.38 16.21 -15.36
CA GLY A 94 0.98 16.19 -13.96
C GLY A 94 1.63 15.05 -13.19
N ARG A 95 2.13 15.35 -11.99
CA ARG A 95 2.59 14.34 -11.02
C ARG A 95 1.59 14.26 -9.88
N ALA A 96 1.04 13.06 -9.66
CA ALA A 96 0.18 12.79 -8.52
C ALA A 96 1.02 12.83 -7.23
N GLU A 97 0.52 13.56 -6.24
CA GLU A 97 1.09 13.63 -4.89
C GLU A 97 0.27 12.74 -3.95
N ARG A 98 0.96 12.11 -2.99
CA ARG A 98 0.27 11.32 -1.96
C ARG A 98 -0.56 12.27 -1.10
N ALA A 99 -1.88 12.13 -1.17
CA ALA A 99 -2.80 12.88 -0.32
C ALA A 99 -2.56 12.54 1.15
N SER A 100 -2.31 13.55 1.97
CA SER A 100 -2.30 13.44 3.44
C SER A 100 -3.75 13.37 3.93
N GLY A 101 -4.37 12.18 3.91
CA GLY A 101 -5.72 11.98 4.42
C GLY A 101 -6.28 10.58 4.12
N LYS A 102 -7.20 10.10 4.95
CA LYS A 102 -7.83 8.76 4.82
C LYS A 102 -8.88 8.67 3.68
N GLY A 103 -9.04 9.70 2.86
CA GLY A 103 -10.06 9.76 1.81
C GLY A 103 -9.54 9.31 0.45
N THR A 104 -10.10 8.25 -0.12
CA THR A 104 -9.78 7.72 -1.47
C THR A 104 -10.37 8.55 -2.62
N PHE A 105 -11.18 9.57 -2.33
CA PHE A 105 -11.88 10.39 -3.32
C PHE A 105 -11.16 11.69 -3.69
N LYS A 106 -10.03 12.01 -3.02
CA LYS A 106 -9.26 13.22 -3.28
C LYS A 106 -7.91 12.88 -3.91
N GLU A 107 -7.57 13.58 -4.99
CA GLU A 107 -6.26 13.53 -5.60
C GLU A 107 -5.61 14.91 -5.57
N HIS A 108 -4.30 14.93 -5.31
CA HIS A 108 -3.50 16.15 -5.37
C HIS A 108 -2.52 16.00 -6.51
N TRP A 109 -2.46 16.98 -7.39
CA TRP A 109 -1.62 16.97 -8.58
C TRP A 109 -0.76 18.22 -8.62
N ARG A 110 0.52 18.04 -8.97
CA ARG A 110 1.40 19.13 -9.34
C ARG A 110 1.50 19.17 -10.85
N LEU A 111 0.99 20.24 -11.43
CA LEU A 111 1.02 20.48 -12.88
C LEU A 111 2.11 21.49 -13.20
N GLN A 112 2.86 21.20 -14.26
CA GLN A 112 3.79 22.15 -14.85
C GLN A 112 3.94 21.83 -16.33
N TRP A 113 3.58 22.77 -17.20
CA TRP A 113 3.78 22.60 -18.63
C TRP A 113 5.22 22.98 -19.01
N GLN A 114 5.93 22.05 -19.64
CA GLN A 114 7.28 22.26 -20.16
C GLN A 114 7.27 22.15 -21.70
N PRO A 115 8.11 22.90 -22.43
CA PRO A 115 8.15 22.85 -23.89
C PRO A 115 8.33 21.44 -24.46
N GLU A 116 9.07 20.57 -23.77
CA GLU A 116 9.33 19.18 -24.12
C GLU A 116 8.04 18.34 -24.20
N LEU A 117 7.00 18.71 -23.43
CA LEU A 117 5.71 18.04 -23.47
C LEU A 117 5.00 18.24 -24.82
N ALA A 118 5.24 19.36 -25.50
CA ALA A 118 4.69 19.56 -26.84
C ALA A 118 5.31 18.58 -27.86
N VAL A 119 6.60 18.25 -27.71
CA VAL A 119 7.29 17.24 -28.53
C VAL A 119 6.77 15.84 -28.17
N ALA A 120 6.61 15.53 -26.88
CA ALA A 120 6.08 14.26 -26.43
C ALA A 120 4.64 14.00 -26.96
N VAL A 121 3.80 15.05 -27.06
CA VAL A 121 2.48 14.95 -27.72
C VAL A 121 2.61 14.60 -29.20
N ILE A 122 3.60 15.14 -29.91
CA ILE A 122 3.85 14.83 -31.33
C ILE A 122 4.29 13.37 -31.48
N GLU A 123 5.22 12.90 -30.64
CA GLU A 123 5.69 11.51 -30.65
C GLU A 123 4.55 10.53 -30.33
N ALA A 124 3.68 10.89 -29.39
CA ALA A 124 2.53 10.07 -29.01
C ALA A 124 1.49 9.88 -30.13
N ASN A 125 1.53 10.70 -31.20
CA ASN A 125 0.62 10.58 -32.34
C ASN A 125 0.80 9.25 -33.11
N LEU A 126 1.92 8.54 -32.90
CA LEU A 126 2.11 7.17 -33.39
C LEU A 126 1.03 6.20 -32.86
N TRP A 127 0.54 6.42 -31.63
CA TRP A 127 -0.35 5.51 -30.94
C TRP A 127 -1.83 5.73 -31.28
N GLY A 128 -2.21 6.92 -31.77
CA GLY A 128 -3.60 7.22 -32.09
C GLY A 128 -3.87 8.70 -32.34
N ASN A 129 -5.08 8.98 -32.83
CA ASN A 129 -5.52 10.33 -33.19
C ASN A 129 -6.14 11.10 -32.02
N THR A 130 -6.49 10.41 -30.93
CA THR A 130 -7.04 11.01 -29.70
C THR A 130 -6.25 10.53 -28.49
N VAL A 131 -6.30 11.27 -27.39
CA VAL A 131 -5.58 10.91 -26.15
C VAL A 131 -6.08 9.57 -25.60
N LEU A 132 -7.38 9.28 -25.75
CA LEU A 132 -7.97 8.00 -25.34
C LEU A 132 -7.45 6.83 -26.19
N ASP A 133 -7.49 6.96 -27.52
CA ASP A 133 -7.04 5.90 -28.43
C ASP A 133 -5.54 5.63 -28.27
N ALA A 134 -4.75 6.71 -28.19
CA ALA A 134 -3.31 6.64 -28.00
C ALA A 134 -2.96 5.94 -26.68
N ALA A 135 -3.57 6.36 -25.57
CA ALA A 135 -3.34 5.74 -24.27
C ALA A 135 -3.77 4.26 -24.25
N THR A 136 -4.89 3.92 -24.91
CA THR A 136 -5.37 2.54 -25.05
C THR A 136 -4.36 1.69 -25.83
N ALA A 137 -3.89 2.16 -26.99
CA ALA A 137 -2.91 1.45 -27.79
C ALA A 137 -1.58 1.27 -27.04
N ARG A 138 -1.14 2.30 -26.31
CA ARG A 138 0.06 2.24 -25.48
C ARG A 138 -0.07 1.24 -24.33
N ALA A 139 -1.20 1.19 -23.62
CA ALA A 139 -1.45 0.18 -22.59
C ALA A 139 -1.35 -1.25 -23.15
N ARG A 140 -1.96 -1.47 -24.33
CA ARG A 140 -1.95 -2.79 -24.99
C ARG A 140 -0.53 -3.20 -25.41
N ASP A 141 0.25 -2.27 -25.95
CA ASP A 141 1.65 -2.49 -26.31
C ASP A 141 2.52 -2.83 -25.10
N LEU A 142 2.38 -2.07 -24.00
CA LEU A 142 3.08 -2.34 -22.74
C LEU A 142 2.69 -3.69 -22.16
N ALA A 143 1.42 -4.08 -22.25
CA ALA A 143 0.97 -5.40 -21.82
C ALA A 143 1.62 -6.50 -22.68
N GLN A 144 1.61 -6.36 -24.00
CA GLN A 144 2.17 -7.37 -24.91
C GLN A 144 3.65 -7.66 -24.61
N HIS A 145 4.43 -6.62 -24.29
CA HIS A 145 5.86 -6.73 -23.97
C HIS A 145 6.16 -6.93 -22.47
N GLY A 146 5.13 -6.89 -21.61
CA GLY A 146 5.32 -7.07 -20.18
C GLY A 146 5.57 -8.53 -19.83
N GLU A 147 6.71 -8.85 -19.24
CA GLU A 147 7.09 -10.23 -18.85
C GLU A 147 7.12 -10.44 -17.33
N GLN A 148 6.97 -9.37 -16.56
CA GLN A 148 7.08 -9.39 -15.11
C GLN A 148 5.76 -8.98 -14.46
N LEU A 149 5.43 -9.60 -13.33
CA LEU A 149 4.15 -9.36 -12.64
C LEU A 149 4.01 -7.94 -12.11
N ARG A 150 5.09 -7.39 -11.57
CA ARG A 150 5.04 -6.07 -10.93
C ARG A 150 4.72 -4.96 -11.94
N PRO A 151 5.45 -4.81 -13.07
CA PRO A 151 5.09 -3.84 -14.10
C PRO A 151 3.68 -4.03 -14.67
N LEU A 152 3.22 -5.28 -14.84
CA LEU A 152 1.87 -5.57 -15.33
C LEU A 152 0.79 -5.17 -14.31
N THR A 153 1.05 -5.35 -13.01
CA THR A 153 0.14 -4.94 -11.95
C THR A 153 0.06 -3.42 -11.83
N ASP A 154 1.20 -2.74 -11.95
CA ASP A 154 1.24 -1.27 -12.00
C ASP A 154 0.50 -0.76 -13.27
N LEU A 155 0.60 -1.47 -14.39
CA LEU A 155 -0.14 -1.18 -15.63
C LEU A 155 -1.65 -1.38 -15.46
N VAL A 156 -2.11 -2.40 -14.72
CA VAL A 156 -3.53 -2.56 -14.37
C VAL A 156 -4.04 -1.33 -13.61
N GLU A 157 -3.31 -0.89 -12.58
CA GLU A 157 -3.68 0.30 -11.80
C GLU A 157 -3.73 1.55 -12.69
N GLN A 158 -2.73 1.77 -13.54
CA GLN A 158 -2.70 2.88 -14.50
C GLN A 158 -3.86 2.83 -15.50
N THR A 159 -4.18 1.65 -16.03
CA THR A 159 -5.26 1.44 -17.02
C THR A 159 -6.63 1.76 -16.43
N LEU A 160 -6.84 1.42 -15.15
CA LEU A 160 -8.07 1.71 -14.43
C LEU A 160 -8.20 3.19 -14.09
N LEU A 161 -7.12 3.82 -13.59
CA LEU A 161 -7.10 5.25 -13.28
C LEU A 161 -7.28 6.11 -14.54
N ALA A 162 -6.74 5.65 -15.68
CA ALA A 162 -6.90 6.28 -16.99
C ALA A 162 -8.25 5.98 -17.67
N GLU A 163 -9.12 5.17 -17.05
CA GLU A 163 -10.40 4.70 -17.61
C GLU A 163 -10.24 4.21 -19.07
N LEU A 164 -9.51 3.11 -19.24
CA LEU A 164 -9.23 2.48 -20.54
C LEU A 164 -9.88 1.08 -20.66
N PRO A 165 -11.22 1.00 -20.81
CA PRO A 165 -11.95 -0.27 -20.82
C PRO A 165 -11.55 -1.20 -21.97
N ASP A 166 -11.10 -0.63 -23.10
CA ASP A 166 -10.71 -1.42 -24.26
C ASP A 166 -9.30 -2.04 -24.11
N ALA A 167 -8.51 -1.61 -23.14
CA ALA A 167 -7.18 -2.17 -22.85
C ALA A 167 -7.18 -3.15 -21.66
N ILE A 168 -8.06 -2.95 -20.67
CA ILE A 168 -8.00 -3.67 -19.39
C ILE A 168 -8.07 -5.19 -19.55
N GLY A 169 -8.92 -5.71 -20.45
CA GLY A 169 -9.02 -7.14 -20.70
C GLY A 169 -7.68 -7.76 -21.12
N GLN A 170 -7.00 -7.15 -22.09
CA GLN A 170 -5.70 -7.64 -22.58
C GLN A 170 -4.60 -7.54 -21.53
N VAL A 171 -4.59 -6.47 -20.73
CA VAL A 171 -3.63 -6.30 -19.63
C VAL A 171 -3.84 -7.41 -18.59
N MET A 172 -5.10 -7.69 -18.24
CA MET A 172 -5.46 -8.74 -17.28
C MET A 172 -5.13 -10.14 -17.81
N ASP A 173 -5.44 -10.44 -19.07
CA ASP A 173 -5.08 -11.72 -19.69
C ASP A 173 -3.57 -11.94 -19.68
N ARG A 174 -2.78 -10.89 -19.98
CA ARG A 174 -1.32 -10.96 -19.89
C ARG A 174 -0.87 -11.21 -18.46
N LEU A 175 -1.38 -10.46 -17.50
CA LEU A 175 -1.05 -10.62 -16.07
C LEU A 175 -1.34 -12.05 -15.62
N GLN A 176 -2.50 -12.61 -16.00
CA GLN A 176 -2.88 -13.98 -15.66
C GLN A 176 -1.92 -15.01 -16.28
N ASN A 177 -1.52 -14.82 -17.53
CA ASN A 177 -0.57 -15.71 -18.22
C ASN A 177 0.80 -15.68 -17.55
N VAL A 178 1.34 -14.50 -17.24
CA VAL A 178 2.62 -14.36 -16.52
C VAL A 178 2.52 -14.95 -15.11
N ALA A 179 1.41 -14.73 -14.40
CA ALA A 179 1.15 -15.31 -13.08
C ALA A 179 1.04 -16.84 -13.11
N ALA A 180 0.57 -17.41 -14.22
CA ALA A 180 0.47 -18.85 -14.39
C ALA A 180 1.83 -19.54 -14.61
N LEU A 181 2.79 -18.81 -15.21
CA LEU A 181 4.13 -19.31 -15.48
C LEU A 181 5.13 -19.00 -14.35
N THR A 182 4.77 -18.10 -13.43
CA THR A 182 5.62 -17.74 -12.29
C THR A 182 5.53 -18.79 -11.19
N SER A 183 6.67 -19.42 -10.86
CA SER A 183 6.79 -20.36 -9.75
C SER A 183 7.30 -19.72 -8.44
N ASP A 184 7.87 -18.51 -8.52
CA ASP A 184 8.41 -17.78 -7.39
C ASP A 184 7.29 -17.17 -6.53
N ILE A 185 7.03 -17.79 -5.37
CA ILE A 185 5.98 -17.39 -4.43
C ILE A 185 6.19 -15.97 -3.89
N PRO A 186 7.38 -15.57 -3.39
CA PRO A 186 7.70 -14.19 -3.08
C PRO A 186 7.30 -13.18 -4.15
N HIS A 187 7.48 -13.50 -5.44
CA HIS A 187 7.14 -12.62 -6.55
C HIS A 187 5.62 -12.54 -6.77
N LEU A 188 4.90 -13.66 -6.63
CA LEU A 188 3.43 -13.67 -6.66
C LEU A 188 2.84 -12.80 -5.54
N MET A 189 3.39 -12.89 -4.33
CA MET A 189 2.93 -12.12 -3.16
C MET A 189 3.03 -10.60 -3.36
N ASP A 190 4.04 -10.12 -4.08
CA ASP A 190 4.23 -8.68 -4.32
C ASP A 190 3.17 -8.06 -5.24
N SER A 191 2.46 -8.88 -6.02
CA SER A 191 1.41 -8.43 -6.95
C SER A 191 0.06 -8.20 -6.27
N LEU A 192 -0.26 -8.98 -5.22
CA LEU A 192 -1.59 -8.97 -4.63
C LEU A 192 -2.02 -7.63 -4.02
N PRO A 193 -1.18 -6.86 -3.29
CA PRO A 193 -1.63 -5.66 -2.60
C PRO A 193 -2.23 -4.60 -3.51
N ALA A 194 -1.68 -4.43 -4.71
CA ALA A 194 -2.20 -3.48 -5.70
C ALA A 194 -3.53 -3.96 -6.29
N LEU A 195 -3.62 -5.24 -6.67
CA LEU A 195 -4.86 -5.84 -7.17
C LEU A 195 -5.99 -5.82 -6.12
N ALA A 196 -5.66 -6.04 -4.84
CA ALA A 196 -6.61 -5.97 -3.74
C ALA A 196 -7.20 -4.57 -3.55
N ARG A 197 -6.36 -3.52 -3.64
CA ARG A 197 -6.84 -2.13 -3.60
C ARG A 197 -7.72 -1.80 -4.80
N VAL A 198 -7.32 -2.25 -5.98
CA VAL A 198 -8.10 -2.10 -7.21
C VAL A 198 -9.48 -2.73 -7.07
N LEU A 199 -9.55 -3.99 -6.61
CA LEU A 199 -10.82 -4.72 -6.48
C LEU A 199 -11.71 -4.11 -5.39
N ARG A 200 -11.13 -3.57 -4.31
CA ARG A 200 -11.88 -3.04 -3.17
C ARG A 200 -12.32 -1.58 -3.34
N TYR A 201 -11.47 -0.74 -3.92
CA TYR A 201 -11.66 0.71 -3.95
C TYR A 201 -11.67 1.30 -5.36
N GLY A 202 -11.28 0.54 -6.38
CA GLY A 202 -11.34 0.99 -7.75
C GLY A 202 -12.78 1.14 -8.23
N ASN A 203 -13.02 2.11 -9.09
CA ASN A 203 -14.29 2.27 -9.80
C ASN A 203 -14.40 1.24 -10.93
N VAL A 204 -14.15 -0.02 -10.59
CA VAL A 204 -14.15 -1.14 -11.50
C VAL A 204 -15.61 -1.35 -11.91
N ARG A 205 -15.95 -0.91 -13.12
CA ARG A 205 -17.28 -1.11 -13.70
C ARG A 205 -17.65 -2.61 -13.56
N ARG A 206 -18.93 -2.92 -13.43
CA ARG A 206 -19.42 -4.29 -13.12
C ARG A 206 -18.83 -5.41 -14.00
N THR A 207 -18.36 -5.11 -15.20
CA THR A 207 -17.76 -6.07 -16.13
C THR A 207 -16.29 -6.41 -15.79
N ASP A 208 -15.54 -5.47 -15.22
CA ASP A 208 -14.08 -5.60 -15.02
C ASP A 208 -13.74 -6.24 -13.66
N ALA A 209 -14.66 -6.18 -12.68
CA ALA A 209 -14.44 -6.68 -11.32
C ALA A 209 -14.35 -8.22 -11.28
N GLY A 210 -15.07 -8.90 -12.19
CA GLY A 210 -15.00 -10.36 -12.31
C GLY A 210 -13.65 -10.85 -12.82
N LEU A 211 -13.07 -10.17 -13.81
CA LEU A 211 -11.76 -10.52 -14.37
C LEU A 211 -10.64 -10.33 -13.32
N VAL A 212 -10.64 -9.20 -12.62
CA VAL A 212 -9.69 -8.96 -11.52
C VAL A 212 -9.89 -9.98 -10.39
N GLY A 213 -11.14 -10.28 -10.04
CA GLY A 213 -11.49 -11.28 -9.04
C GLY A 213 -10.86 -12.65 -9.34
N HIS A 214 -11.05 -13.17 -10.56
CA HIS A 214 -10.51 -14.47 -10.95
C HIS A 214 -8.98 -14.55 -10.90
N VAL A 215 -8.28 -13.49 -11.29
CA VAL A 215 -6.81 -13.44 -11.19
C VAL A 215 -6.37 -13.40 -9.72
N VAL A 216 -7.05 -12.61 -8.89
CA VAL A 216 -6.80 -12.53 -7.44
C VAL A 216 -7.02 -13.89 -6.77
N ASP A 217 -8.12 -14.59 -7.07
CA ASP A 217 -8.41 -15.93 -6.54
C ASP A 217 -7.33 -16.94 -6.92
N GLY A 218 -6.91 -16.93 -8.19
CA GLY A 218 -5.84 -17.79 -8.69
C GLY A 218 -4.50 -17.52 -8.01
N LEU A 219 -4.15 -16.25 -7.81
CA LEU A 219 -2.93 -15.84 -7.11
C LEU A 219 -2.94 -16.27 -5.64
N ILE A 220 -4.02 -15.99 -4.92
CA ILE A 220 -4.17 -16.38 -3.51
C ILE A 220 -4.05 -17.90 -3.35
N THR A 221 -4.72 -18.66 -4.22
CA THR A 221 -4.67 -20.12 -4.19
C THR A 221 -3.26 -20.65 -4.43
N ARG A 222 -2.54 -20.13 -5.44
CA ARG A 222 -1.16 -20.55 -5.73
C ARG A 222 -0.19 -20.18 -4.60
N VAL A 223 -0.29 -18.97 -4.07
CA VAL A 223 0.52 -18.53 -2.93
C VAL A 223 0.23 -19.44 -1.72
N ALA A 224 -1.03 -19.69 -1.40
CA ALA A 224 -1.42 -20.56 -0.29
C ALA A 224 -0.88 -21.99 -0.40
N ILE A 225 -0.82 -22.54 -1.63
CA ILE A 225 -0.25 -23.87 -1.89
C ILE A 225 1.28 -23.85 -1.78
N GLY A 226 1.94 -22.83 -2.34
CA GLY A 226 3.40 -22.77 -2.43
C GLY A 226 4.10 -22.21 -1.18
N LEU A 227 3.38 -21.48 -0.32
CA LEU A 227 3.94 -20.79 0.84
C LEU A 227 4.75 -21.71 1.78
N PRO A 228 4.28 -22.91 2.18
CA PRO A 228 5.07 -23.78 3.05
C PRO A 228 6.43 -24.15 2.45
N SER A 229 6.46 -24.46 1.15
CA SER A 229 7.70 -24.78 0.43
C SER A 229 8.63 -23.58 0.34
N ALA A 230 8.08 -22.40 0.02
CA ALA A 230 8.85 -21.15 -0.09
C ALA A 230 9.44 -20.67 1.24
N CYS A 231 8.84 -21.07 2.37
CA CYS A 231 9.33 -20.76 3.72
C CYS A 231 10.25 -21.84 4.31
N GLY A 232 10.55 -22.91 3.57
CA GLY A 232 11.40 -24.00 4.04
C GLY A 232 12.88 -23.61 4.14
N SER A 233 13.51 -23.89 5.29
CA SER A 233 14.96 -23.79 5.50
C SER A 233 15.56 -22.41 5.15
N LEU A 234 14.84 -21.33 5.44
CA LEU A 234 15.33 -19.97 5.26
C LEU A 234 16.36 -19.60 6.33
N ASP A 235 17.39 -18.86 5.93
CA ASP A 235 18.28 -18.15 6.86
C ASP A 235 17.62 -16.89 7.43
N ASP A 236 18.31 -16.19 8.34
CA ASP A 236 17.78 -15.02 9.03
C ASP A 236 17.34 -13.89 8.07
N GLU A 237 18.12 -13.63 7.00
CA GLU A 237 17.85 -12.54 6.05
C GLU A 237 16.67 -12.88 5.14
N ALA A 238 16.64 -14.11 4.59
CA ALA A 238 15.54 -14.57 3.77
C ALA A 238 14.24 -14.72 4.57
N ALA A 239 14.33 -15.15 5.84
CA ALA A 239 13.17 -15.21 6.73
C ALA A 239 12.60 -13.82 7.04
N ALA A 240 13.45 -12.80 7.22
CA ALA A 240 13.01 -11.42 7.41
C ALA A 240 12.33 -10.86 6.15
N ALA A 241 12.89 -11.09 4.96
CA ALA A 241 12.28 -10.68 3.70
C ALA A 241 10.93 -11.38 3.45
N MET A 242 10.85 -12.68 3.74
CA MET A 242 9.62 -13.44 3.64
C MET A 242 8.58 -12.98 4.67
N PHE A 243 9.00 -12.68 5.90
CA PHE A 243 8.13 -12.16 6.95
C PHE A 243 7.39 -10.89 6.50
N ASP A 244 8.11 -9.95 5.89
CA ASP A 244 7.49 -8.72 5.36
C ASP A 244 6.46 -9.01 4.26
N LYS A 245 6.75 -9.99 3.40
CA LYS A 245 5.81 -10.43 2.35
C LYS A 245 4.56 -11.06 2.96
N VAL A 246 4.69 -11.95 3.94
CA VAL A 246 3.55 -12.58 4.65
C VAL A 246 2.69 -11.52 5.33
N ARG A 247 3.30 -10.52 5.97
CA ARG A 247 2.61 -9.39 6.59
C ARG A 247 1.80 -8.57 5.58
N VAL A 248 2.42 -8.19 4.46
CA VAL A 248 1.79 -7.43 3.39
C VAL A 248 0.66 -8.23 2.72
N MET A 249 0.88 -9.53 2.48
CA MET A 249 -0.13 -10.47 1.96
C MET A 249 -1.34 -10.56 2.89
N ASN A 250 -1.12 -10.77 4.20
CA ASN A 250 -2.21 -10.85 5.18
C ASN A 250 -3.03 -9.55 5.24
N ALA A 251 -2.36 -8.40 5.17
CA ALA A 251 -3.05 -7.10 5.09
C ALA A 251 -3.86 -6.96 3.80
N ALA A 252 -3.33 -7.38 2.65
CA ALA A 252 -4.02 -7.35 1.37
C ALA A 252 -5.30 -8.21 1.38
N ILE A 253 -5.23 -9.41 1.98
CA ILE A 253 -6.39 -10.29 2.15
C ILE A 253 -7.44 -9.65 3.07
N GLY A 254 -7.00 -8.97 4.14
CA GLY A 254 -7.89 -8.18 4.99
C GLY A 254 -8.61 -7.06 4.23
N VAL A 255 -7.98 -6.44 3.22
CA VAL A 255 -8.63 -5.41 2.38
C VAL A 255 -9.73 -5.99 1.51
N LEU A 256 -9.56 -7.22 1.01
CA LEU A 256 -10.51 -7.88 0.11
C LEU A 256 -11.86 -8.18 0.77
N GLN A 257 -11.88 -8.43 2.09
CA GLN A 257 -13.09 -8.73 2.86
C GLN A 257 -13.91 -9.91 2.26
N ASN A 258 -13.23 -10.89 1.67
CA ASN A 258 -13.83 -12.10 1.12
C ASN A 258 -13.57 -13.29 2.07
N PRO A 259 -14.62 -13.91 2.66
CA PRO A 259 -14.48 -15.02 3.59
C PRO A 259 -13.79 -16.27 3.02
N GLU A 260 -13.98 -16.58 1.73
CA GLU A 260 -13.40 -17.77 1.07
C GLU A 260 -11.90 -17.59 0.86
N GLN A 261 -11.49 -16.44 0.31
CA GLN A 261 -10.08 -16.08 0.17
C GLN A 261 -9.37 -16.04 1.54
N ALA A 262 -10.05 -15.49 2.55
CA ALA A 262 -9.53 -15.49 3.91
C ALA A 262 -9.38 -16.92 4.45
N ALA A 263 -10.31 -17.83 4.20
CA ALA A 263 -10.20 -19.23 4.61
C ALA A 263 -8.99 -19.94 3.98
N ILE A 264 -8.79 -19.78 2.67
CA ILE A 264 -7.64 -20.36 1.95
C ILE A 264 -6.32 -19.91 2.57
N TRP A 265 -6.21 -18.61 2.89
CA TRP A 265 -5.02 -18.06 3.53
C TRP A 265 -4.83 -18.56 4.97
N ARG A 266 -5.91 -18.65 5.75
CA ARG A 266 -5.86 -19.23 7.10
C ARG A 266 -5.34 -20.65 7.10
N ASP A 267 -5.80 -21.48 6.15
CA ASP A 267 -5.33 -22.86 6.02
C ASP A 267 -3.86 -22.93 5.63
N ALA A 268 -3.37 -22.00 4.80
CA ALA A 268 -1.95 -21.89 4.47
C ALA A 268 -1.11 -21.49 5.70
N LEU A 269 -1.57 -20.52 6.48
CA LEU A 269 -0.92 -20.14 7.74
C LEU A 269 -0.89 -21.28 8.76
N ALA A 270 -1.98 -22.07 8.85
CA ALA A 270 -2.02 -23.25 9.73
C ALA A 270 -0.98 -24.29 9.31
N LYS A 271 -0.92 -24.63 8.01
CA LYS A 271 0.11 -25.53 7.47
C LYS A 271 1.52 -25.02 7.72
N LEU A 272 1.73 -23.71 7.55
CA LEU A 272 3.02 -23.08 7.81
C LEU A 272 3.38 -23.17 9.30
N ALA A 273 2.44 -22.87 10.20
CA ALA A 273 2.66 -22.95 11.65
C ALA A 273 2.94 -24.37 12.17
N ASP A 274 2.53 -25.40 11.42
CA ASP A 274 2.76 -26.82 11.74
C ASP A 274 4.01 -27.40 11.04
N GLN A 275 4.69 -26.60 10.21
CA GLN A 275 5.83 -27.05 9.42
C GLN A 275 7.09 -27.24 10.29
N ALA A 276 7.69 -28.42 10.19
CA ALA A 276 8.98 -28.69 10.83
C ALA A 276 10.11 -27.92 10.13
N GLY A 277 11.04 -27.38 10.92
CA GLY A 277 12.20 -26.64 10.39
C GLY A 277 11.85 -25.26 9.83
N LEU A 278 10.67 -24.72 10.14
CA LEU A 278 10.33 -23.34 9.82
C LEU A 278 11.14 -22.37 10.70
N HIS A 279 11.63 -21.29 10.09
CA HIS A 279 12.30 -20.22 10.82
C HIS A 279 11.38 -19.61 11.89
N GLY A 280 11.91 -19.44 13.11
CA GLY A 280 11.17 -18.98 14.29
C GLY A 280 10.34 -17.74 14.02
N LEU A 281 10.92 -16.73 13.35
CA LEU A 281 10.23 -15.48 12.99
C LEU A 281 8.90 -15.71 12.27
N LEU A 282 8.87 -16.60 11.27
CA LEU A 282 7.67 -16.92 10.51
C LEU A 282 6.70 -17.76 11.33
N ALA A 283 7.21 -18.73 12.10
CA ALA A 283 6.40 -19.59 12.95
C ALA A 283 5.66 -18.79 14.04
N GLY A 284 6.35 -17.87 14.70
CA GLY A 284 5.78 -16.97 15.70
C GLY A 284 4.72 -16.06 15.10
N TYR A 285 5.00 -15.47 13.94
CA TYR A 285 4.05 -14.60 13.25
C TYR A 285 2.81 -15.34 12.77
N ALA A 286 2.95 -16.52 12.17
CA ALA A 286 1.82 -17.36 11.76
C ALA A 286 0.94 -17.75 12.95
N CYS A 287 1.56 -18.14 14.08
CA CYS A 287 0.85 -18.45 15.31
C CYS A 287 0.04 -17.24 15.82
N ARG A 288 0.63 -16.04 15.81
CA ARG A 288 -0.05 -14.81 16.19
C ARG A 288 -1.25 -14.51 15.29
N LEU A 289 -1.09 -14.61 13.96
CA LEU A 289 -2.18 -14.35 13.01
C LEU A 289 -3.35 -15.31 13.22
N LEU A 290 -3.07 -16.60 13.41
CA LEU A 290 -4.10 -17.61 13.67
C LEU A 290 -4.81 -17.39 15.01
N PHE A 291 -4.10 -16.92 16.03
CA PHE A 291 -4.69 -16.53 17.32
C PHE A 291 -5.60 -15.31 17.19
N GLU A 292 -5.16 -14.25 16.51
CA GLU A 292 -5.96 -13.04 16.26
C GLU A 292 -7.26 -13.34 15.49
N GLN A 293 -7.22 -14.33 14.60
CA GLN A 293 -8.36 -14.78 13.81
C GLN A 293 -9.25 -15.80 14.54
N GLY A 294 -8.91 -16.17 15.78
CA GLY A 294 -9.67 -17.13 16.59
C GLY A 294 -9.55 -18.60 16.15
N VAL A 295 -8.59 -18.92 15.27
CA VAL A 295 -8.33 -20.29 14.82
C VAL A 295 -7.58 -21.08 15.90
N LEU A 296 -6.56 -20.46 16.50
CA LEU A 296 -5.85 -21.05 17.62
C LEU A 296 -6.44 -20.55 18.94
N PRO A 297 -7.04 -21.43 19.77
CA PRO A 297 -7.51 -21.02 21.08
C PRO A 297 -6.34 -20.71 22.02
N PRO A 298 -6.57 -19.96 23.13
CA PRO A 298 -5.51 -19.58 24.06
C PRO A 298 -4.66 -20.74 24.60
N PRO A 299 -5.22 -21.90 25.01
CA PRO A 299 -4.41 -23.02 25.51
C PRO A 299 -3.47 -23.61 24.46
N GLU A 300 -3.91 -23.68 23.21
CA GLU A 300 -3.11 -24.20 22.11
C GLU A 300 -1.99 -23.21 21.72
N THR A 301 -2.30 -21.91 21.75
CA THR A 301 -1.30 -20.85 21.55
C THR A 301 -0.22 -20.90 22.63
N ALA A 302 -0.61 -21.08 23.90
CA ALA A 302 0.31 -21.26 25.02
C ALA A 302 1.19 -22.50 24.84
N ARG A 303 0.60 -23.63 24.39
CA ARG A 303 1.34 -24.87 24.11
C ARG A 303 2.41 -24.65 23.04
N ARG A 304 2.06 -24.00 21.93
CA ARG A 304 3.00 -23.70 20.82
C ARG A 304 4.12 -22.77 21.26
N MET A 305 3.80 -21.74 22.05
CA MET A 305 4.79 -20.84 22.63
C MET A 305 5.74 -21.58 23.58
N GLY A 306 5.21 -22.41 24.48
CA GLY A 306 6.02 -23.21 25.40
C GLY A 306 6.96 -24.19 24.69
N LEU A 307 6.52 -24.78 23.57
CA LEU A 307 7.36 -25.62 22.73
C LEU A 307 8.47 -24.83 22.02
N ALA A 308 8.12 -23.69 21.43
CA ALA A 308 9.08 -22.85 20.69
C ALA A 308 10.14 -22.21 21.60
N LEU A 309 9.78 -21.90 22.84
CA LEU A 309 10.65 -21.27 23.83
C LEU A 309 11.25 -22.29 24.82
N SER A 310 11.17 -23.59 24.50
CA SER A 310 11.73 -24.65 25.32
C SER A 310 13.27 -24.53 25.40
N PRO A 311 13.90 -24.76 26.57
CA PRO A 311 15.36 -24.75 26.73
C PRO A 311 16.09 -25.78 25.85
N ALA A 312 15.39 -26.79 25.35
CA ALA A 312 15.95 -27.80 24.46
C ALA A 312 16.13 -27.32 23.01
N GLY A 313 15.54 -26.17 22.65
CA GLY A 313 15.64 -25.57 21.32
C GLY A 313 16.86 -24.66 21.15
N GLU A 314 17.12 -24.26 19.91
CA GLU A 314 18.16 -23.28 19.60
C GLU A 314 17.76 -21.88 20.09
N PRO A 315 18.58 -21.19 20.91
CA PRO A 315 18.22 -19.88 21.47
C PRO A 315 17.89 -18.81 20.43
N ALA A 316 18.56 -18.83 19.27
CA ALA A 316 18.31 -17.91 18.17
C ALA A 316 16.90 -18.11 17.57
N GLN A 317 16.48 -19.37 17.39
CA GLN A 317 15.13 -19.70 16.90
C GLN A 317 14.04 -19.31 17.89
N ALA A 318 14.27 -19.52 19.19
CA ALA A 318 13.35 -19.07 20.25
C ALA A 318 13.21 -17.53 20.25
N ALA A 319 14.32 -16.80 20.10
CA ALA A 319 14.32 -15.34 19.98
C ALA A 319 13.49 -14.87 18.78
N ALA A 320 13.77 -15.44 17.61
CA ALA A 320 13.09 -15.11 16.36
C ALA A 320 11.58 -15.43 16.48
N TRP A 321 11.21 -16.54 17.10
CA TRP A 321 9.81 -16.89 17.34
C TRP A 321 9.09 -15.84 18.18
N LEU A 322 9.68 -15.44 19.31
CA LEU A 322 9.10 -14.42 20.17
C LEU A 322 8.98 -13.07 19.43
N GLU A 323 10.01 -12.71 18.66
CA GLU A 323 10.01 -11.51 17.83
C GLU A 323 8.88 -11.51 16.80
N GLY A 324 8.67 -12.64 16.11
CA GLY A 324 7.58 -12.79 15.14
C GLY A 324 6.20 -12.75 15.79
N PHE A 325 6.03 -13.43 16.92
CA PHE A 325 4.76 -13.46 17.66
C PHE A 325 4.39 -12.08 18.20
N LEU A 326 5.38 -11.32 18.69
CA LEU A 326 5.18 -10.00 19.28
C LEU A 326 5.37 -8.83 18.32
N HIS A 327 5.64 -9.07 17.04
CA HIS A 327 5.97 -8.04 16.06
C HIS A 327 4.96 -6.86 16.01
N GLY A 328 5.46 -5.64 15.79
CA GLY A 328 4.63 -4.45 15.65
C GLY A 328 4.43 -3.74 17.00
N SER A 329 3.18 -3.55 17.41
CA SER A 329 2.85 -2.74 18.60
C SER A 329 2.55 -3.60 19.82
N GLY A 330 3.16 -3.23 20.95
CA GLY A 330 2.87 -3.75 22.29
C GLY A 330 1.45 -3.39 22.77
N LEU A 331 0.70 -2.56 22.03
CA LEU A 331 -0.74 -2.38 22.26
C LEU A 331 -1.52 -3.69 22.17
N LEU A 332 -1.06 -4.66 21.36
CA LEU A 332 -1.67 -5.98 21.30
C LEU A 332 -1.67 -6.66 22.68
N LEU A 333 -0.54 -6.60 23.38
CA LEU A 333 -0.38 -7.12 24.75
C LEU A 333 -1.26 -6.37 25.75
N LEU A 334 -1.42 -5.07 25.55
CA LEU A 334 -2.17 -4.21 26.45
C LEU A 334 -3.69 -4.37 26.30
N HIS A 335 -4.17 -4.75 25.11
CA HIS A 335 -5.59 -4.86 24.80
C HIS A 335 -6.12 -6.30 24.74
N ASN A 336 -5.24 -7.30 24.60
CA ASN A 336 -5.63 -8.70 24.56
C ASN A 336 -5.25 -9.41 25.86
N GLU A 337 -6.23 -9.50 26.78
CA GLU A 337 -6.08 -10.15 28.09
C GLU A 337 -5.65 -11.62 27.97
N ALA A 338 -6.16 -12.35 26.97
CA ALA A 338 -5.79 -13.75 26.78
C ALA A 338 -4.31 -13.89 26.37
N LEU A 339 -3.82 -13.04 25.47
CA LEU A 339 -2.42 -13.06 25.05
C LEU A 339 -1.48 -12.59 26.17
N TRP A 340 -1.90 -11.59 26.95
CA TRP A 340 -1.18 -11.20 28.17
C TRP A 340 -1.06 -12.38 29.14
N GLY A 341 -2.16 -13.05 29.46
CA GLY A 341 -2.17 -14.17 30.39
C GLY A 341 -1.30 -15.35 29.92
N ILE A 342 -1.26 -15.62 28.61
CA ILE A 342 -0.37 -16.64 28.03
C ILE A 342 1.10 -16.31 28.30
N LEU A 343 1.51 -15.06 28.05
CA LEU A 343 2.90 -14.64 28.26
C LEU A 343 3.27 -14.54 29.74
N ASP A 344 2.37 -14.01 30.56
CA ASP A 344 2.57 -13.86 32.00
C ASP A 344 2.73 -15.23 32.67
N ALA A 345 1.81 -16.17 32.41
CA ALA A 345 1.89 -17.53 32.94
C ALA A 345 3.12 -18.29 32.44
N TRP A 346 3.55 -18.04 31.19
CA TRP A 346 4.78 -18.64 30.67
C TRP A 346 6.03 -18.09 31.38
N VAL A 347 6.16 -16.76 31.52
CA VAL A 347 7.30 -16.14 32.23
C VAL A 347 7.35 -16.59 33.69
N ASP A 348 6.20 -16.62 34.37
CA ASP A 348 6.09 -17.07 35.77
C ASP A 348 6.44 -18.56 35.94
N GLY A 349 6.14 -19.37 34.91
CA GLY A 349 6.47 -20.80 34.89
C GLY A 349 7.92 -21.14 34.53
N LEU A 350 8.77 -20.16 34.19
CA LEU A 350 10.16 -20.42 33.82
C LEU A 350 11.05 -20.72 35.04
N PRO A 351 11.84 -21.81 35.02
CA PRO A 351 12.92 -22.00 35.98
C PRO A 351 13.92 -20.84 35.93
N GLY A 352 14.49 -20.45 37.07
CA GLY A 352 15.39 -19.28 37.16
C GLY A 352 16.59 -19.31 36.20
N GLU A 353 17.14 -20.50 35.94
CA GLU A 353 18.23 -20.68 34.95
C GLU A 353 17.75 -20.41 33.52
N ALA A 354 16.60 -20.97 33.13
CA ALA A 354 15.99 -20.74 31.82
C ALA A 354 15.59 -19.27 31.63
N PHE A 355 15.03 -18.64 32.66
CA PHE A 355 14.72 -17.22 32.64
C PHE A 355 15.97 -16.37 32.37
N THR A 356 17.07 -16.65 33.06
CA THR A 356 18.34 -15.91 32.90
C THR A 356 18.89 -16.06 31.47
N GLN A 357 18.76 -17.25 30.87
CA GLN A 357 19.16 -17.50 29.48
C GLN A 357 18.30 -16.77 28.46
N LEU A 358 16.99 -16.68 28.69
CA LEU A 358 16.02 -16.03 27.78
C LEU A 358 15.94 -14.51 27.95
N LEU A 359 16.39 -13.96 29.09
CA LEU A 359 16.29 -12.55 29.45
C LEU A 359 16.86 -11.58 28.38
N PRO A 360 18.03 -11.82 27.76
CA PRO A 360 18.56 -10.92 26.73
C PRO A 360 17.64 -10.86 25.50
N LEU A 361 17.02 -11.98 25.14
CA LEU A 361 16.11 -12.10 24.00
C LEU A 361 14.81 -11.36 24.26
N LEU A 362 14.21 -11.58 25.44
CA LEU A 362 13.05 -10.84 25.91
C LEU A 362 13.33 -9.33 25.88
N ARG A 363 14.47 -8.90 26.45
CA ARG A 363 14.85 -7.49 26.47
C ARG A 363 14.97 -6.90 25.06
N ARG A 364 15.55 -7.64 24.10
CA ARG A 364 15.68 -7.21 22.70
C ARG A 364 14.29 -6.99 22.07
N THR A 365 13.40 -7.97 22.20
CA THR A 365 12.04 -7.90 21.63
C THR A 365 11.25 -6.76 22.23
N PHE A 366 11.18 -6.65 23.57
CA PHE A 366 10.44 -5.57 24.23
C PHE A 366 11.05 -4.18 23.99
N ALA A 367 12.36 -4.07 23.73
CA ALA A 367 13.00 -2.79 23.41
C ALA A 367 12.56 -2.21 22.06
N SER A 368 12.08 -3.04 21.13
CA SER A 368 11.55 -2.61 19.83
C SER A 368 10.25 -1.80 19.95
N PHE A 369 9.49 -1.99 21.02
CA PHE A 369 8.23 -1.26 21.23
C PHE A 369 8.46 0.21 21.55
N PRO A 370 7.57 1.13 21.11
CA PRO A 370 7.59 2.53 21.51
C PRO A 370 7.65 2.73 23.02
N ALA A 371 8.38 3.76 23.47
CA ALA A 371 8.57 4.04 24.90
C ALA A 371 7.27 4.17 25.72
N PRO A 372 6.17 4.77 25.21
CA PRO A 372 4.90 4.81 25.93
C PRO A 372 4.29 3.43 26.16
N GLU A 373 4.36 2.54 25.16
CA GLU A 373 3.84 1.17 25.25
C GLU A 373 4.63 0.35 26.27
N ARG A 374 5.96 0.45 26.27
CA ARG A 374 6.82 -0.22 27.27
C ARG A 374 6.50 0.24 28.69
N ARG A 375 6.21 1.53 28.89
CA ARG A 375 5.81 2.08 30.19
C ARG A 375 4.47 1.47 30.64
N GLN A 376 3.48 1.43 29.77
CA GLN A 376 2.17 0.86 30.07
C GLN A 376 2.25 -0.65 30.37
N ILE A 377 3.08 -1.39 29.63
CA ILE A 377 3.37 -2.81 29.92
C ILE A 377 4.00 -2.94 31.31
N GLY A 378 4.99 -2.12 31.65
CA GLY A 378 5.63 -2.13 32.97
C GLY A 378 4.67 -1.76 34.12
N GLU A 379 3.79 -0.77 33.91
CA GLU A 379 2.73 -0.42 34.87
C GLU A 379 1.77 -1.60 35.08
N ARG A 380 1.37 -2.29 34.02
CA ARG A 380 0.50 -3.48 34.08
C ARG A 380 1.15 -4.63 34.86
N VAL A 381 2.44 -4.89 34.67
CA VAL A 381 3.21 -5.85 35.49
C VAL A 381 3.25 -5.42 36.97
N ARG A 382 3.50 -4.13 37.25
CA ARG A 382 3.56 -3.60 38.62
C ARG A 382 2.24 -3.75 39.38
N HIS A 383 1.11 -3.71 38.68
CA HIS A 383 -0.21 -3.94 39.24
C HIS A 383 -0.60 -5.43 39.33
N GLY A 384 0.34 -6.35 39.06
CA GLY A 384 0.24 -7.77 39.38
C GLY A 384 -0.67 -8.56 38.45
N GLY A 385 -0.87 -8.11 37.20
CA GLY A 385 -1.82 -8.76 36.30
C GLY A 385 -3.23 -8.82 36.86
N ALA A 386 -3.54 -8.05 37.92
CA ALA A 386 -4.90 -7.76 38.31
C ALA A 386 -5.48 -7.17 37.03
N ALA A 387 -6.28 -8.01 36.38
CA ALA A 387 -7.02 -7.62 35.21
C ALA A 387 -7.49 -6.21 35.54
N ARG A 388 -7.43 -5.31 34.56
CA ARG A 388 -8.69 -4.62 34.37
C ARG A 388 -9.65 -5.80 34.17
N THR A 389 -10.27 -6.27 35.25
CA THR A 389 -11.67 -6.54 35.20
C THR A 389 -12.14 -5.31 34.44
N ALA A 390 -12.28 -5.50 33.12
CA ALA A 390 -13.51 -5.12 32.49
C ALA A 390 -14.49 -5.40 33.59
N ILE A 391 -14.90 -4.32 34.24
CA ILE A 391 -16.16 -4.33 34.93
C ILE A 391 -17.03 -4.80 33.77
N ALA A 392 -17.23 -6.11 33.67
CA ALA A 392 -18.49 -6.67 33.28
C ALA A 392 -19.43 -6.16 34.37
N ALA A 393 -19.65 -4.84 34.39
CA ALA A 393 -20.97 -4.38 34.21
C ALA A 393 -21.42 -5.23 33.03
N GLU A 394 -22.26 -6.21 33.33
CA GLU A 394 -23.59 -6.10 32.76
C GLU A 394 -23.92 -4.59 32.69
N THR A 395 -23.42 -3.91 31.67
CA THR A 395 -24.05 -2.69 31.22
C THR A 395 -25.36 -3.25 30.72
N GLU A 396 -26.34 -3.34 31.63
CA GLU A 396 -27.71 -3.07 31.29
C GLU A 396 -27.64 -1.80 30.47
N VAL A 397 -27.58 -1.98 29.15
CA VAL A 397 -27.63 -0.88 28.22
C VAL A 397 -29.03 -0.33 28.42
N ASP A 398 -29.11 0.82 29.08
CA ASP A 398 -30.35 1.57 29.18
C ASP A 398 -30.77 1.95 27.76
N ALA A 399 -31.63 1.11 27.19
CA ALA A 399 -32.09 1.22 25.82
C ALA A 399 -32.76 2.59 25.59
N ALA A 400 -33.48 3.11 26.58
CA ALA A 400 -34.12 4.41 26.51
C ALA A 400 -33.09 5.56 26.44
N ARG A 401 -31.91 5.38 27.05
CA ARG A 401 -30.81 6.35 26.98
C ARG A 401 -30.00 6.21 25.70
N ALA A 402 -29.81 4.99 25.19
CA ALA A 402 -29.18 4.73 23.89
C ALA A 402 -30.03 5.31 22.73
N ASP A 403 -31.36 5.12 22.78
CA ASP A 403 -32.31 5.63 21.78
C ASP A 403 -32.29 7.15 21.65
N ARG A 404 -31.97 7.88 22.73
CA ARG A 404 -31.86 9.36 22.69
C ARG A 404 -30.67 9.84 21.85
N VAL A 405 -29.64 9.01 21.67
CA VAL A 405 -28.42 9.37 20.94
C VAL A 405 -28.50 8.96 19.47
N LEU A 406 -29.32 7.96 19.14
CA LEU A 406 -29.50 7.44 17.77
C LEU A 406 -29.87 8.52 16.74
N PRO A 407 -30.77 9.49 17.00
CA PRO A 407 -31.09 10.54 16.04
C PRO A 407 -29.89 11.45 15.71
N VAL A 408 -29.03 11.71 16.69
CA VAL A 408 -27.82 12.53 16.50
C VAL A 408 -26.79 11.77 15.68
N VAL A 409 -26.60 10.49 15.99
CA VAL A 409 -25.70 9.60 15.23
C VAL A 409 -26.19 9.42 13.79
N ALA A 410 -27.49 9.24 13.59
CA ALA A 410 -28.10 9.15 12.26
C ALA A 410 -27.88 10.42 11.44
N ARG A 411 -27.93 11.60 12.08
CA ARG A 411 -27.63 12.89 11.44
C ARG A 411 -26.14 13.05 11.11
N LEU A 412 -25.25 12.60 11.99
CA LEU A 412 -23.80 12.60 11.74
C LEU A 412 -23.39 11.62 10.64
N LEU A 413 -24.12 10.52 10.49
CA LEU A 413 -23.91 9.50 9.45
C LEU A 413 -24.70 9.78 8.18
N GLY A 414 -25.47 10.86 8.11
CA GLY A 414 -26.23 11.28 6.93
C GLY A 414 -27.40 10.36 6.57
N MET A 415 -27.96 9.65 7.55
CA MET A 415 -29.07 8.71 7.37
C MET A 415 -30.45 9.37 7.53
N VAL A 416 -30.50 10.64 7.99
CA VAL A 416 -31.72 11.47 8.14
C VAL A 416 -31.40 12.93 7.81
#